data_AF-A0A9E4LBG9-F1
#
_entry.id   AF-A0A9E4LBG9-F1
#
_cell.length_a   1.000
_cell.length_b   1.000
_cell.length_c   1.000
_cell.angle_alpha   90.00
_cell.angle_beta   90.00
_cell.angle_gamma   90.00
#
_symmetry.space_group_name_H-M   'P 1'
#
loop_
_entity.id
_entity.type
_entity.pdbx_description
1 polymer ?
#
loop_
_entity_poly.entity_id
_entity_poly.type
_entity_poly.pdbx_seq_one_letter_code
_entity_poly.pdbx_strand_id
1 'polypeptide(L)'
;LVQPLSIEQTEVFQYPTLLKGVPHELNLKRLRGHEAFYGPAGSGAPDDLEMFERNQVGLSAEVDPWLLIARGLHRQRREPDGTIVGHMTDEVTQRGIWRHWKKLMTHAAGAAMQPRRASGSA
;
A
#
# COMPACT_ATOMS: atom_id res chain seq x y z
N LEU A 1 -6.38 -4.70 -3.06
CA LEU A 1 -7.17 -3.76 -2.23
C LEU A 1 -6.86 -4.07 -0.77
N VAL A 2 -6.60 -3.04 0.02
CA VAL A 2 -6.37 -3.15 1.48
C VAL A 2 -7.59 -2.58 2.16
N GLN A 3 -8.42 -3.43 2.78
CA GLN A 3 -9.67 -3.04 3.41
C GLN A 3 -9.52 -3.05 4.93
N PRO A 4 -9.52 -1.89 5.60
CA PRO A 4 -9.46 -1.85 7.06
C PRO A 4 -10.79 -2.33 7.65
N LEU A 5 -10.72 -3.24 8.62
CA LEU A 5 -11.87 -3.70 9.41
C LEU A 5 -11.84 -3.12 10.82
N SER A 6 -10.65 -3.09 11.42
CA SER A 6 -10.37 -2.45 12.72
C SER A 6 -8.92 -1.96 12.76
N ILE A 7 -8.47 -1.45 13.91
CA ILE A 7 -7.06 -1.08 14.11
C ILE A 7 -6.11 -2.29 14.10
N GLU A 8 -6.64 -3.50 14.29
CA GLU A 8 -5.89 -4.76 14.44
C GLU A 8 -6.20 -5.76 13.32
N GLN A 9 -7.13 -5.43 12.41
CA GLN A 9 -7.58 -6.37 11.40
C GLN A 9 -7.76 -5.68 10.05
N THR A 10 -7.13 -6.25 9.03
CA THR A 10 -7.21 -5.79 7.65
C THR A 10 -7.42 -6.97 6.73
N GLU A 11 -8.36 -6.83 5.80
CA GLU A 11 -8.57 -7.81 4.73
C GLU A 11 -7.80 -7.39 3.47
N VAL A 12 -6.99 -8.31 2.95
CA VAL A 12 -6.13 -8.07 1.79
C VAL A 12 -6.66 -8.84 0.59
N PHE A 13 -7.19 -8.11 -0.40
CA PHE A 13 -7.64 -8.67 -1.65
C PHE A 13 -6.60 -8.49 -2.75
N GLN A 14 -6.26 -9.56 -3.46
CA GLN A 14 -5.30 -9.54 -4.55
C GLN A 14 -5.98 -9.97 -5.85
N TYR A 15 -5.86 -9.13 -6.88
CA TYR A 15 -6.51 -9.36 -8.17
C TYR A 15 -5.48 -9.23 -9.29
N PRO A 16 -5.28 -10.29 -10.11
CA PRO A 16 -4.45 -10.16 -11.30
C PRO A 16 -5.17 -9.33 -12.36
N THR A 17 -4.40 -8.54 -13.11
CA THR A 17 -4.90 -7.85 -14.30
C THR A 17 -4.61 -8.66 -15.56
N LEU A 18 -5.66 -8.89 -16.34
CA LEU A 18 -5.59 -9.52 -17.65
C LEU A 18 -5.46 -8.46 -18.75
N LEU A 19 -4.75 -8.81 -19.82
CA LEU A 19 -4.54 -7.93 -20.96
C LEU A 19 -5.64 -8.15 -22.00
N LYS A 20 -6.11 -7.07 -22.62
CA LYS A 20 -7.07 -7.11 -23.73
C LYS A 20 -6.33 -7.38 -25.04
N GLY A 21 -6.94 -8.14 -25.95
CA GLY A 21 -6.41 -8.37 -27.30
C GLY A 21 -5.18 -9.29 -27.39
N VAL A 22 -4.83 -10.00 -26.32
CA VAL A 22 -3.70 -10.95 -26.31
C VAL A 22 -4.20 -12.39 -26.44
N PRO A 23 -3.34 -13.33 -26.88
CA PRO A 23 -3.65 -14.76 -26.83
C PRO A 23 -4.04 -15.21 -25.42
N HIS A 24 -5.03 -16.10 -25.35
CA HIS A 24 -5.57 -16.61 -24.07
C HIS A 24 -4.47 -17.19 -23.15
N GLU A 25 -3.54 -17.94 -23.73
CA GLU A 25 -2.41 -18.56 -23.01
C GLU A 25 -1.53 -17.57 -22.24
N LEU A 26 -1.38 -16.33 -22.73
CA LEU A 26 -0.60 -15.30 -22.03
C LEU A 26 -1.30 -14.88 -20.74
N ASN A 27 -2.61 -14.66 -20.79
CA ASN A 27 -3.41 -14.34 -19.61
C ASN A 27 -3.48 -15.51 -18.63
N LEU A 28 -3.56 -16.76 -19.14
CA LEU A 28 -3.47 -17.95 -18.30
C LEU A 28 -2.13 -18.01 -17.55
N LYS A 29 -1.01 -17.77 -18.22
CA LYS A 29 0.31 -17.72 -17.58
C LYS A 29 0.42 -16.62 -16.54
N ARG A 30 -0.13 -15.43 -16.81
CA ARG A 30 -0.19 -14.32 -15.83
C ARG A 30 -0.99 -14.70 -14.59
N LEU A 31 -2.14 -15.35 -14.77
CA LEU A 31 -2.97 -15.83 -13.67
C LEU A 31 -2.20 -16.84 -12.80
N ARG A 32 -1.58 -17.86 -13.40
CA ARG A 32 -0.80 -18.87 -12.67
C ARG A 32 0.42 -18.27 -11.97
N GLY A 33 1.10 -17.30 -12.60
CA GLY A 33 2.20 -16.58 -11.97
C GLY A 33 1.75 -15.75 -10.77
N HIS A 34 0.59 -15.10 -10.87
CA HIS A 34 0.01 -14.38 -9.74
C HIS A 34 -0.35 -15.33 -8.59
N GLU A 35 -1.03 -16.44 -8.86
CA GLU A 35 -1.37 -17.44 -7.84
C GLU A 35 -0.11 -18.01 -7.15
N ALA A 36 0.94 -18.27 -7.93
CA ALA A 36 2.17 -18.88 -7.42
C ALA A 36 2.96 -17.97 -6.46
N PHE A 37 2.90 -16.65 -6.61
CA PHE A 37 3.67 -15.73 -5.76
C PHE A 37 2.80 -14.95 -4.77
N TYR A 38 1.69 -14.40 -5.27
CA TYR A 38 0.80 -13.47 -4.56
C TYR A 38 -0.45 -14.15 -3.99
N GLY A 39 -0.73 -15.40 -4.36
CA GLY A 39 -1.85 -16.14 -3.78
C GLY A 39 -1.68 -16.35 -2.26
N PRO A 40 -2.75 -16.66 -1.51
CA PRO A 40 -2.67 -16.92 -0.06
C PRO A 40 -1.70 -18.05 0.33
N ALA A 41 -1.44 -18.99 -0.58
CA ALA A 41 -0.45 -20.06 -0.43
C ALA A 41 0.71 -19.90 -1.44
N GLY A 42 0.92 -18.68 -1.94
CA GLY A 42 2.01 -18.35 -2.85
C GLY A 42 3.35 -18.25 -2.13
N SER A 43 4.43 -18.07 -2.89
CA SER A 43 5.78 -18.02 -2.32
C SER A 43 6.17 -16.66 -1.73
N GLY A 44 5.45 -15.57 -2.05
CA GLY A 44 5.77 -14.23 -1.55
C GLY A 44 4.78 -13.73 -0.50
N ALA A 45 3.47 -13.89 -0.75
CA ALA A 45 2.44 -13.32 0.13
C ALA A 45 2.54 -13.77 1.61
N PRO A 46 2.86 -15.03 1.95
CA PRO A 46 3.01 -15.44 3.36
C PRO A 46 4.14 -14.69 4.08
N ASP A 47 5.26 -14.43 3.40
CA ASP A 47 6.39 -13.70 4.00
C ASP A 47 6.01 -12.24 4.32
N ASP A 48 5.30 -11.57 3.40
CA ASP A 48 4.78 -10.22 3.60
C ASP A 48 3.75 -10.17 4.75
N LEU A 49 2.83 -11.14 4.80
CA LEU A 49 1.80 -11.20 5.84
C LEU A 49 2.41 -11.39 7.24
N GLU A 50 3.38 -12.29 7.37
CA GLU A 50 4.08 -12.48 8.63
C GLU A 50 4.86 -11.21 9.05
N MET A 51 5.46 -10.49 8.10
CA MET A 51 6.09 -9.20 8.39
C MET A 51 5.09 -8.16 8.89
N PHE A 52 3.87 -8.11 8.33
CA PHE A 52 2.84 -7.18 8.78
C PHE A 52 2.37 -7.50 10.20
N GLU A 53 2.10 -8.77 10.50
CA GLU A 53 1.70 -9.19 11.86
C GLU A 53 2.80 -8.90 12.88
N ARG A 54 4.06 -9.19 12.56
CA ARG A 54 5.19 -8.87 13.44
C ARG A 54 5.36 -7.37 13.66
N ASN A 55 5.16 -6.56 12.63
CA ASN A 55 5.18 -5.10 12.78
C ASN A 55 4.04 -4.63 13.68
N GLN A 56 2.83 -5.16 13.55
CA GLN A 56 1.70 -4.81 14.41
C GLN A 56 1.99 -5.14 15.88
N VAL A 57 2.56 -6.31 16.16
CA VAL A 57 3.03 -6.67 17.50
C VAL A 57 4.12 -5.70 17.96
N GLY A 58 5.11 -5.39 17.13
CA GLY A 58 6.20 -4.47 17.46
C GLY A 58 5.73 -3.04 17.77
N LEU A 59 4.65 -2.58 17.14
CA LEU A 59 4.05 -1.26 17.39
C LEU A 59 3.38 -1.14 18.77
N SER A 60 3.20 -2.24 19.50
CA SER A 60 2.77 -2.21 20.90
C SER A 60 3.90 -1.89 21.89
N ALA A 61 5.15 -1.78 21.43
CA ALA A 61 6.28 -1.45 22.29
C ALA A 61 6.21 0.00 22.80
N GLU A 62 6.56 0.21 24.07
CA GLU A 62 6.51 1.52 24.74
C GLU A 62 7.89 2.19 24.89
N VAL A 63 8.95 1.58 24.35
CA VAL A 63 10.34 2.02 24.58
C VAL A 63 10.73 3.25 23.76
N ASP A 64 10.39 3.26 22.47
CA ASP A 64 10.59 4.40 21.57
C ASP A 64 9.29 4.67 20.80
N PRO A 65 8.68 5.85 20.96
CA PRO A 65 7.43 6.16 20.28
C PRO A 65 7.61 6.48 18.78
N TRP A 66 8.83 6.50 18.25
CA TRP A 66 9.12 6.95 16.90
C TRP A 66 9.46 5.82 15.92
N LEU A 67 8.88 5.90 14.72
CA LEU A 67 9.33 5.15 13.55
C LEU A 67 10.27 6.01 12.71
N LEU A 68 11.49 5.52 12.45
CA LEU A 68 12.48 6.23 11.64
C LEU A 68 12.29 5.92 10.15
N ILE A 69 11.99 6.95 9.35
CA ILE A 69 11.84 6.87 7.88
C ILE A 69 12.80 7.85 7.19
N ALA A 70 14.10 7.65 7.40
CA ALA A 70 15.16 8.58 7.00
C ALA A 70 16.00 8.11 5.81
N ARG A 71 15.74 6.92 5.27
CA ARG A 71 16.57 6.35 4.20
C ARG A 71 16.49 7.21 2.94
N GLY A 72 17.66 7.55 2.41
CA GLY A 72 17.79 8.31 1.17
C GLY A 72 17.59 9.81 1.28
N LEU A 73 17.42 10.39 2.48
CA LEU A 73 17.20 11.85 2.62
C LEU A 73 18.29 12.69 1.94
N HIS A 74 19.55 12.27 2.05
CA HIS A 74 20.70 12.94 1.44
C HIS A 74 20.77 12.84 -0.10
N ARG A 75 19.98 11.96 -0.72
CA ARG A 75 19.90 11.79 -2.19
C ARG A 75 18.60 12.30 -2.78
N GLN A 76 17.63 12.63 -1.92
CA GLN A 76 16.32 13.06 -2.35
C GLN A 76 16.42 14.43 -3.05
N ARG A 77 15.85 14.55 -4.24
CA ARG A 77 15.76 15.82 -4.96
C ARG A 77 14.33 16.14 -5.35
N ARG A 78 14.09 17.41 -5.66
CA ARG A 78 12.82 17.90 -6.19
C ARG A 78 13.03 18.36 -7.62
N GLU A 79 12.21 17.84 -8.51
CA GLU A 79 12.17 18.23 -9.93
C GLU A 79 11.36 19.53 -10.11
N PRO A 80 11.50 20.24 -11.26
CA PRO A 80 10.80 21.51 -11.51
C PRO A 80 9.27 21.41 -11.44
N ASP A 81 8.69 20.25 -11.77
CA ASP A 81 7.26 19.96 -11.67
C ASP A 81 6.79 19.69 -10.23
N GLY A 82 7.72 19.67 -9.27
CA GLY A 82 7.48 19.39 -7.86
C GLY A 82 7.55 17.92 -7.47
N THR A 83 7.81 17.01 -8.41
CA THR A 83 8.03 15.58 -8.15
C THR A 83 9.23 15.40 -7.22
N ILE A 84 9.08 14.54 -6.20
CA ILE A 84 10.18 14.16 -5.32
C ILE A 84 10.76 12.84 -5.81
N VAL A 85 12.06 12.83 -6.10
CA VAL A 85 12.78 11.69 -6.65
C VAL A 85 13.82 11.20 -5.66
N GLY A 86 13.96 9.87 -5.55
CA GLY A 86 15.01 9.19 -4.79
C GLY A 86 15.44 7.90 -5.50
N HIS A 87 16.35 7.15 -4.88
CA HIS A 87 16.73 5.82 -5.35
C HIS A 87 15.57 4.82 -5.10
N MET A 88 15.52 3.72 -5.87
CA MET A 88 14.45 2.71 -5.75
C MET A 88 14.35 2.06 -4.36
N THR A 89 15.43 2.12 -3.57
CA THR A 89 15.49 1.59 -2.19
C THR A 89 15.29 2.67 -1.12
N ASP A 90 15.04 3.91 -1.50
CA ASP A 90 14.82 5.03 -0.57
C ASP A 90 13.36 5.10 -0.12
N GLU A 91 13.13 5.72 1.04
CA GLU A 91 11.80 5.78 1.65
C GLU A 91 10.99 7.03 1.25
N VAL A 92 11.17 7.49 0.00
CA VAL A 92 10.52 8.72 -0.50
C VAL A 92 9.00 8.58 -0.51
N THR A 93 8.49 7.45 -0.99
CA THR A 93 7.04 7.20 -1.11
C THR A 93 6.37 7.06 0.25
N GLN A 94 7.03 6.38 1.20
CA GLN A 94 6.57 6.22 2.59
C GLN A 94 6.46 7.58 3.27
N ARG A 95 7.47 8.45 3.15
CA ARG A 95 7.38 9.84 3.65
C ARG A 95 6.26 10.63 2.98
N GLY A 96 6.01 10.40 1.68
CA GLY A 96 4.89 11.00 0.95
C GLY A 96 3.53 10.60 1.52
N ILE A 97 3.32 9.30 1.75
CA ILE A 97 2.10 8.74 2.34
C ILE A 97 1.83 9.37 3.72
N TRP A 98 2.83 9.38 4.62
CA TRP A 98 2.66 9.92 5.97
C TRP A 98 2.40 11.43 6.00
N ARG A 99 3.03 12.22 5.12
CA ARG A 99 2.74 13.66 5.00
C ARG A 99 1.29 13.90 4.58
N HIS A 100 0.80 13.13 3.61
CA HIS A 100 -0.58 13.25 3.15
C HIS A 100 -1.58 12.78 4.21
N TRP A 101 -1.33 11.62 4.83
CA TRP A 101 -2.14 11.11 5.93
C TRP A 101 -2.24 12.13 7.07
N LYS A 102 -1.11 12.71 7.50
CA LYS A 102 -1.10 13.76 8.54
C LYS A 102 -1.98 14.95 8.14
N LYS A 103 -1.87 15.42 6.89
CA LYS A 103 -2.73 16.49 6.37
C LYS A 103 -4.20 16.11 6.48
N LEU A 104 -4.58 14.90 6.04
CA LEU A 104 -5.97 14.45 6.13
C LEU A 104 -6.45 14.39 7.59
N MET A 105 -5.70 13.73 8.48
CA MET A 105 -6.12 13.53 9.87
C MET A 105 -6.16 14.82 10.69
N THR A 106 -5.39 15.85 10.31
CA THR A 106 -5.36 17.13 11.02
C THR A 106 -6.26 18.21 10.40
N HIS A 107 -6.63 18.09 9.12
CA HIS A 107 -7.53 19.03 8.44
C HIS A 107 -8.97 18.50 8.30
N ALA A 108 -9.23 17.19 8.43
CA ALA A 108 -10.55 16.59 8.23
C ALA A 108 -11.52 16.74 9.41
N ALA A 109 -11.15 17.44 10.49
CA ALA A 109 -12.08 17.74 11.58
C ALA A 109 -13.30 18.60 11.16
N GLY A 110 -13.35 19.11 9.92
CA GLY A 110 -14.45 19.92 9.38
C GLY A 110 -15.26 19.32 8.22
N ALA A 111 -14.93 18.13 7.71
CA ALA A 111 -15.63 17.58 6.54
C ALA A 111 -15.93 16.09 6.72
N ALA A 112 -17.14 15.80 7.22
CA ALA A 112 -17.68 14.45 7.19
C ALA A 112 -17.59 13.89 5.75
N MET A 113 -16.94 12.73 5.60
CA MET A 113 -16.89 11.97 4.37
C MET A 113 -18.33 11.62 3.96
N GLN A 114 -18.91 12.36 3.02
CA GLN A 114 -20.21 11.99 2.47
C GLN A 114 -20.05 10.67 1.72
N PRO A 115 -20.90 9.66 1.98
CA PRO A 115 -20.85 8.41 1.26
C PRO A 115 -21.06 8.70 -0.23
N ARG A 116 -20.17 8.17 -1.08
CA ARG A 116 -20.36 8.19 -2.54
C ARG A 116 -21.70 7.50 -2.82
N ARG A 117 -22.70 8.27 -3.26
CA ARG A 117 -23.92 7.71 -3.81
C ARG A 117 -23.51 6.79 -4.96
N ALA A 118 -23.83 5.50 -4.82
CA ALA A 118 -23.81 4.60 -5.96
C ALA A 118 -24.81 5.16 -6.99
N SER A 119 -24.30 5.75 -8.06
CA SER A 119 -25.11 6.05 -9.23
C SER A 119 -25.43 4.72 -9.89
N GLY A 120 -26.55 4.12 -9.50
CA GLY A 120 -27.22 3.14 -10.34
C GLY A 120 -27.79 3.85 -11.57
N SER A 121 -27.56 3.29 -12.75
CA SER A 121 -28.61 3.13 -13.76
C SER A 121 -28.14 2.18 -14.87
N ALA A 122 -29.03 1.22 -15.15
CA ALA A 122 -29.27 0.46 -16.38
C ALA A 122 -28.15 -0.44 -16.92
#